data_AF-A0A2V6TFU7-F1
#
_entry.id   AF-A0A2V6TFU7-F1
#
_cell.length_a   1.000
_cell.length_b   1.000
_cell.length_c   1.000
_cell.angle_alpha   90.00
_cell.angle_beta   90.00
_cell.angle_gamma   90.00
#
_symmetry.space_group_name_H-M   'P 1'
#
loop_
_entity.id
_entity.type
_entity.pdbx_description
1 polymer ?
#
loop_
_entity_poly.entity_id
_entity_poly.type
_entity_poly.pdbx_seq_one_letter_code
_entity_poly.pdbx_strand_id
1 'polypeptide(L)'
;GVTVDGTDFFAVHEAAGEVIKRAREGGGPSLLECKMIRFFGHFEGDQQTYRGKGEVEDIRANRDCIRKFRAQVTAAGVVAGAELDAIDAEARDLIDTAVKEAKAAPEPPAADLLTDVYARY
;
A
#
# COMPACT_ATOMS: atom_id res chain seq x y z
N GLY A 1 -19.83 -11.54 1.36
CA GLY A 1 -18.55 -10.81 1.38
C GLY A 1 -18.21 -10.50 2.82
N VAL A 2 -16.97 -10.11 3.09
CA VAL A 2 -16.48 -9.74 4.42
C VAL A 2 -15.96 -8.31 4.35
N THR A 3 -16.21 -7.53 5.40
CA THR A 3 -15.67 -6.17 5.55
C THR A 3 -14.68 -6.17 6.70
N VAL A 4 -13.50 -5.59 6.47
CA VAL A 4 -12.42 -5.50 7.47
C VAL A 4 -11.93 -4.06 7.63
N ASP A 5 -11.33 -3.77 8.78
CA ASP A 5 -10.53 -2.56 8.96
C ASP A 5 -9.29 -2.65 8.05
N GLY A 6 -9.27 -1.88 6.96
CA GLY A 6 -8.16 -1.89 6.00
C GLY A 6 -6.86 -1.31 6.56
N THR A 7 -6.93 -0.62 7.71
CA THR A 7 -5.74 -0.10 8.40
C THR A 7 -5.10 -1.12 9.34
N ASP A 8 -5.73 -2.28 9.54
CA ASP A 8 -5.22 -3.38 10.35
C ASP A 8 -4.64 -4.48 9.46
N PHE A 9 -3.31 -4.63 9.48
CA PHE A 9 -2.62 -5.65 8.69
C PHE A 9 -3.14 -7.06 8.97
N PHE A 10 -3.32 -7.42 10.24
CA PHE A 10 -3.70 -8.78 10.62
C PHE A 10 -5.14 -9.08 10.24
N ALA A 11 -6.06 -8.13 10.44
CA ALA A 11 -7.45 -8.32 10.02
C ALA A 11 -7.57 -8.53 8.50
N VAL A 12 -6.80 -7.76 7.71
CA VAL A 12 -6.77 -7.93 6.25
C VAL A 12 -6.12 -9.26 5.87
N HIS A 13 -4.97 -9.60 6.47
CA HIS A 13 -4.23 -10.83 6.17
C HIS A 13 -5.07 -12.09 6.46
N GLU A 14 -5.73 -12.15 7.62
CA GLU A 14 -6.58 -13.27 8.00
C GLU A 14 -7.78 -13.42 7.07
N ALA A 15 -8.56 -12.34 6.88
CA ALA A 15 -9.73 -12.38 6.01
C ALA A 15 -9.37 -12.68 4.55
N ALA A 16 -8.26 -12.13 4.05
CA ALA A 16 -7.72 -12.46 2.73
C ALA A 16 -7.34 -13.93 2.64
N GLY A 17 -6.65 -14.48 3.65
CA GLY A 17 -6.27 -15.87 3.72
C GLY A 17 -7.47 -16.82 3.60
N GLU A 18 -8.54 -16.54 4.33
CA GLU A 18 -9.78 -17.32 4.28
C GLU A 18 -10.45 -17.31 2.90
N VAL A 19 -10.63 -16.12 2.31
CA VAL A 19 -11.30 -16.01 1.00
C VAL A 19 -10.46 -16.59 -0.13
N ILE A 20 -9.13 -16.46 -0.05
CA ILE A 20 -8.19 -17.08 -1.00
C ILE A 20 -8.24 -18.59 -0.87
N LYS A 21 -8.19 -19.13 0.36
CA LYS A 21 -8.29 -20.57 0.61
C LYS A 21 -9.59 -21.12 0.02
N ARG A 22 -10.72 -20.49 0.30
CA ARG A 22 -12.03 -20.86 -0.23
C ARG A 22 -12.05 -20.89 -1.76
N ALA A 23 -11.46 -19.89 -2.42
CA ALA A 23 -11.37 -19.86 -3.88
C ALA A 23 -10.53 -21.02 -4.44
N ARG A 24 -9.40 -21.34 -3.79
CA ARG A 24 -8.52 -22.46 -4.18
C ARG A 24 -9.17 -23.83 -3.98
N GLU A 25 -10.03 -23.97 -2.97
CA GLU A 25 -10.74 -25.21 -2.65
C GLU A 25 -12.03 -25.39 -3.49
N GLY A 26 -12.23 -24.58 -4.53
CA GLY A 26 -13.38 -24.72 -5.44
C GLY A 26 -14.66 -24.07 -4.94
N GLY A 27 -14.61 -23.26 -3.88
CA GLY A 27 -15.78 -22.51 -3.41
C GLY A 27 -16.25 -21.42 -4.38
N GLY A 28 -15.43 -21.02 -5.35
CA GLY A 28 -15.72 -19.89 -6.25
C GLY A 28 -15.38 -18.51 -5.64
N PRO A 29 -15.86 -17.41 -6.22
CA PRO A 29 -15.41 -16.06 -5.87
C PRO A 29 -15.89 -15.60 -4.49
N SER A 30 -15.25 -14.56 -3.97
CA SER A 30 -15.60 -13.88 -2.72
C SER A 30 -15.33 -12.38 -2.81
N LEU A 31 -16.09 -11.58 -2.06
CA LEU A 31 -15.88 -10.14 -1.93
C LEU A 31 -15.24 -9.84 -0.57
N LEU A 32 -14.10 -9.16 -0.56
CA LEU A 32 -13.44 -8.61 0.62
C LEU A 32 -13.39 -7.08 0.49
N GLU A 33 -14.07 -6.36 1.39
CA GLU A 33 -14.03 -4.91 1.49
C GLU A 33 -13.03 -4.50 2.58
N CYS A 34 -11.90 -3.90 2.18
CA CYS A 34 -10.93 -3.33 3.11
C CYS A 34 -11.23 -1.83 3.29
N LYS A 35 -11.77 -1.44 4.44
CA LYS A 35 -12.07 -0.03 4.73
C LYS A 35 -10.79 0.74 5.02
N MET A 36 -10.31 1.47 4.01
CA MET A 36 -9.04 2.22 4.03
C MET A 36 -9.28 3.72 3.79
N ILE A 37 -8.26 4.52 4.10
CA ILE A 37 -8.26 5.96 3.81
C ILE A 37 -6.99 6.33 3.06
N ARG A 38 -7.11 7.20 2.05
CA ARG A 38 -5.98 7.84 1.36
C ARG A 38 -5.61 9.15 2.04
N PHE A 39 -4.32 9.39 2.28
CA PHE A 39 -3.86 10.64 2.89
C PHE A 39 -3.75 11.80 1.89
N PHE A 40 -3.45 11.51 0.63
CA PHE A 40 -3.35 12.52 -0.43
C PHE A 40 -4.68 12.65 -1.20
N GLY A 41 -4.74 13.65 -2.08
CA GLY A 41 -5.86 13.85 -2.98
C GLY A 41 -6.00 12.74 -4.03
N HIS A 42 -7.02 12.84 -4.88
CA HIS A 42 -7.31 11.86 -5.92
C HIS A 42 -6.17 11.70 -6.93
N PHE A 43 -5.42 12.79 -7.16
CA PHE A 43 -4.21 12.87 -7.97
C PHE A 43 -3.31 14.00 -7.41
N GLU A 44 -2.12 14.17 -7.97
CA GLU A 44 -1.10 15.13 -7.47
C GLU A 44 -1.61 16.58 -7.37
N GLY A 45 -2.48 17.01 -8.29
CA GLY A 45 -3.04 18.36 -8.32
C GLY A 45 -4.37 18.54 -7.58
N ASP A 46 -4.88 17.52 -6.88
CA ASP A 46 -6.13 17.63 -6.15
C ASP A 46 -5.96 18.47 -4.88
N GLN A 47 -6.67 19.60 -4.82
CA GLN A 47 -6.65 20.55 -3.71
C GLN A 47 -7.39 20.07 -2.45
N GLN A 48 -8.15 18.97 -2.51
CA GLN A 48 -8.82 18.34 -1.37
C GLN A 48 -9.81 19.25 -0.62
N THR A 49 -10.44 20.20 -1.31
CA THR A 49 -11.40 21.17 -0.73
C THR A 49 -12.67 20.52 -0.14
N TYR A 50 -12.88 19.23 -0.44
CA TYR A 50 -13.99 18.42 0.08
C TYR A 50 -13.72 17.79 1.46
N ARG A 51 -12.51 17.92 2.01
CA ARG A 51 -12.15 17.36 3.33
C ARG A 51 -12.35 18.38 4.45
N GLY A 52 -12.64 17.88 5.64
CA GLY A 52 -12.70 18.69 6.85
C GLY A 52 -11.32 19.25 7.24
N LYS A 53 -11.30 20.43 7.88
CA LYS A 53 -10.07 21.00 8.44
C LYS A 53 -9.50 20.06 9.50
N GLY A 54 -8.23 19.66 9.38
CA GLY A 54 -7.56 18.77 10.35
C GLY A 54 -7.85 17.28 10.15
N GLU A 55 -8.70 16.91 9.17
CA GLU A 55 -9.13 15.52 8.97
C GLU A 55 -7.95 14.61 8.60
N VAL A 56 -7.08 15.04 7.68
CA VAL A 56 -5.94 14.24 7.22
C VAL A 56 -4.90 14.08 8.32
N GLU A 57 -4.66 15.14 9.09
CA GLU A 57 -3.74 15.15 10.22
C GLU A 57 -4.19 14.17 11.31
N ASP A 58 -5.47 14.19 11.68
CA ASP A 58 -6.08 13.24 12.62
C ASP A 58 -5.94 11.79 12.10
N ILE A 59 -6.26 11.57 10.83
CA ILE A 59 -6.17 10.26 10.20
C ILE A 59 -4.73 9.73 10.21
N ARG A 60 -3.72 10.56 9.91
CA ARG A 60 -2.30 10.17 10.00
C ARG A 60 -1.84 9.90 11.43
N ALA A 61 -2.40 10.62 12.40
CA ALA A 61 -2.05 10.43 13.80
C ALA A 61 -2.63 9.13 14.36
N ASN A 62 -3.88 8.81 14.00
CA ASN A 62 -4.70 7.83 14.70
C ASN A 62 -5.06 6.58 13.86
N ARG A 63 -4.89 6.63 12.53
CA ARG A 63 -5.33 5.57 11.60
C ARG A 63 -4.26 5.15 10.59
N ASP A 64 -3.00 5.49 10.85
CA ASP A 64 -1.88 5.04 10.02
C ASP A 64 -1.60 3.54 10.25
N CYS A 65 -1.66 2.75 9.18
CA CYS A 65 -1.52 1.30 9.24
C CYS A 65 -0.10 0.85 9.63
N ILE A 66 0.94 1.61 9.26
CA ILE A 66 2.33 1.30 9.61
C ILE A 66 2.55 1.55 11.10
N ARG A 67 2.03 2.67 11.62
CA ARG A 67 2.08 2.96 13.06
C ARG A 67 1.30 1.93 13.88
N LYS A 68 0.11 1.54 13.43
CA LYS A 68 -0.72 0.51 14.06
C LYS A 68 0.00 -0.84 14.08
N PHE A 69 0.56 -1.27 12.95
CA PHE A 69 1.34 -2.50 12.84
C PHE A 69 2.56 -2.48 13.77
N ARG A 70 3.38 -1.42 13.72
CA ARG A 70 4.55 -1.24 14.60
C ARG A 70 4.16 -1.38 16.06
N ALA A 71 3.09 -0.72 16.50
CA ALA A 71 2.62 -0.79 17.89
C ALA A 71 2.20 -2.22 18.28
N GLN A 72 1.49 -2.94 17.40
CA GLN A 72 1.03 -4.31 17.67
C GLN A 72 2.20 -5.30 17.81
N VAL A 73 3.14 -5.30 16.85
CA VAL A 73 4.24 -6.28 16.85
C VAL A 73 5.29 -6.01 17.91
N THR A 74 5.52 -4.74 18.26
CA THR A 74 6.46 -4.38 19.33
C THR A 74 5.87 -4.64 20.71
N ALA A 75 4.59 -4.33 20.93
CA ALA A 75 3.90 -4.66 22.18
C ALA A 75 3.81 -6.18 22.42
N ALA A 76 3.67 -6.97 21.36
CA ALA A 76 3.68 -8.43 21.42
C ALA A 76 5.10 -9.03 21.61
N GLY A 77 6.16 -8.21 21.54
CA GLY A 77 7.55 -8.67 21.65
C GLY A 77 8.03 -9.52 20.47
N VAL A 78 7.32 -9.47 19.34
CA VAL A 78 7.64 -10.27 18.14
C VAL A 78 8.79 -9.64 17.35
N VAL A 79 8.87 -8.31 17.35
CA VAL A 79 9.89 -7.55 16.63
C VAL A 79 10.36 -6.39 17.52
N ALA A 80 11.67 -6.14 17.59
CA ALA A 80 12.18 -4.98 18.31
C ALA A 80 11.97 -3.69 17.50
N GLY A 81 11.73 -2.57 18.18
CA GLY A 81 11.57 -1.27 17.52
C GLY A 81 12.78 -0.88 16.65
N ALA A 82 13.99 -1.22 17.09
CA ALA A 82 15.22 -0.95 16.35
C ALA A 82 15.33 -1.73 15.03
N GLU A 83 14.74 -2.92 14.94
CA GLU A 83 14.69 -3.69 13.69
C GLU A 83 13.78 -2.98 12.67
N LEU A 84 12.63 -2.46 13.11
CA LEU A 84 11.73 -1.68 12.26
C LEU A 84 12.36 -0.35 11.83
N ASP A 85 13.13 0.29 12.71
CA ASP A 85 13.87 1.52 12.35
C ASP A 85 14.93 1.26 11.26
N ALA A 86 15.61 0.10 11.33
CA ALA A 86 16.56 -0.32 10.31
C ALA A 86 15.88 -0.59 8.96
N ILE A 87 14.71 -1.25 8.97
CA ILE A 87 13.89 -1.47 7.76
C ILE A 87 13.41 -0.14 7.17
N ASP A 88 12.97 0.80 8.00
CA ASP A 88 12.57 2.13 7.54
C ASP A 88 13.73 2.89 6.88
N ALA A 89 14.97 2.70 7.35
CA ALA A 89 16.16 3.28 6.73
C ALA A 89 16.49 2.61 5.38
N GLU A 90 16.50 1.28 5.34
CA GLU A 90 16.74 0.51 4.11
C GLU A 90 15.70 0.87 3.02
N ALA A 91 14.42 0.94 3.39
CA ALA A 91 13.36 1.30 2.47
C ALA A 91 13.55 2.72 1.89
N ARG A 92 14.04 3.67 2.69
CA ARG A 92 14.35 5.03 2.18
C ARG A 92 15.49 5.01 1.19
N ASP A 93 16.57 4.29 1.50
CA ASP A 93 17.74 4.19 0.61
C ASP A 93 17.38 3.52 -0.73
N LEU A 94 16.51 2.49 -0.68
CA LEU A 94 15.98 1.83 -1.88
C LEU A 94 15.13 2.79 -2.73
N ILE A 95 14.26 3.58 -2.10
CA ILE A 95 13.43 4.57 -2.82
C ILE A 95 14.31 5.68 -3.43
N ASP A 96 15.29 6.20 -2.69
CA ASP A 96 16.19 7.25 -3.20
C ASP A 96 17.00 6.76 -4.40
N THR A 97 17.48 5.51 -4.33
CA THR A 97 18.18 4.86 -5.45
C THR A 97 17.25 4.72 -6.67
N ALA A 98 16.05 4.17 -6.48
CA ALA A 98 15.08 3.99 -7.55
C ALA A 98 14.67 5.33 -8.21
N VAL A 99 14.48 6.39 -7.42
CA VAL A 99 14.15 7.72 -7.94
C VAL A 99 15.31 8.31 -8.74
N LYS A 100 16.55 8.13 -8.30
CA LYS A 100 17.73 8.60 -9.02
C LYS A 100 17.88 7.88 -10.36
N GLU A 101 17.74 6.56 -10.36
CA GLU A 101 17.80 5.75 -11.58
C GLU A 101 16.69 6.11 -12.55
N ALA A 102 15.45 6.23 -12.08
CA ALA A 102 14.31 6.60 -12.92
C ALA A 102 14.46 7.99 -13.56
N LYS A 103 15.03 8.96 -12.84
CA LYS A 103 15.31 10.31 -13.38
C LYS A 103 16.48 10.35 -14.36
N ALA A 104 17.44 9.43 -14.21
CA ALA A 104 18.61 9.33 -15.09
C ALA A 104 18.35 8.45 -16.32
N ALA A 105 17.28 7.66 -16.32
CA ALA A 105 16.90 6.80 -17.43
C ALA A 105 16.63 7.64 -18.69
N PRO A 106 17.09 7.18 -19.86
CA PRO A 106 16.79 7.86 -21.12
C PRO A 106 15.28 7.82 -21.39
N GLU A 107 14.78 8.85 -22.08
CA GLU A 107 13.42 8.80 -22.63
C GLU A 107 13.31 7.66 -23.66
N PRO A 108 12.12 7.05 -23.79
CA PRO A 108 11.89 6.04 -24.82
C PRO A 108 12.14 6.65 -26.21
N PRO A 109 12.86 5.95 -27.10
CA PRO A 109 13.09 6.43 -28.46
C PRO A 109 11.78 6.49 -29.25
N ALA A 110 11.70 7.40 -30.22
CA ALA A 110 10.52 7.53 -31.08
C ALA A 110 10.15 6.24 -31.85
N ALA A 111 11.13 5.34 -32.06
CA ALA A 111 10.89 4.03 -32.68
C ALA A 111 9.95 3.13 -31.86
N ASP A 112 9.86 3.34 -30.54
CA ASP A 112 9.02 2.56 -29.64
C ASP A 112 7.55 3.01 -29.67
N LEU A 113 7.24 4.13 -30.34
CA LEU A 113 5.89 4.71 -30.36
C LEU A 113 4.81 3.73 -30.86
N LEU A 114 5.16 2.82 -31.77
CA LEU A 114 4.23 1.88 -32.39
C LEU A 114 4.46 0.43 -31.94
N THR A 115 5.32 0.19 -30.93
CA THR A 115 5.50 -1.15 -30.36
C THR A 115 4.32 -1.53 -29.47
N ASP A 116 4.17 -2.83 -29.18
CA ASP A 116 3.18 -3.37 -28.24
C ASP A 116 1.69 -3.12 -28.59
N VAL A 117 1.39 -2.64 -29.80
CA VAL A 117 0.01 -2.46 -30.29
C VAL A 117 -0.68 -3.81 -30.54
N TYR A 118 0.07 -4.80 -31.04
CA TYR A 118 -0.41 -6.15 -31.29
C TYR A 118 0.59 -7.18 -30.78
N ALA A 119 0.09 -8.24 -30.16
CA ALA A 119 0.88 -9.44 -29.90
C ALA A 119 1.16 -10.17 -31.23
N ARG A 120 2.40 -10.64 -31.41
CA ARG A 120 2.73 -11.63 -32.46
C ARG A 120 2.84 -12.99 -31.79
N TYR A 121 2.03 -13.93 -32.23
CA TYR A 121 2.08 -15.35 -31.84
C TYR A 121 2.85 -16.16 -32.87
#